data_AF-A0A7V9KCE9-F1
#
_entry.id   AF-A0A7V9KCE9-F1
#
_cell.length_a   1.000
_cell.length_b   1.000
_cell.length_c   1.000
_cell.angle_alpha   90.00
_cell.angle_beta   90.00
_cell.angle_gamma   90.00
#
_symmetry.space_group_name_H-M   'P 1'
#
loop_
_entity.id
_entity.type
_entity.pdbx_description
1 polymer ?
#
loop_
_entity_poly.entity_id
_entity_poly.type
_entity_poly.pdbx_seq_one_letter_code
_entity_poly.pdbx_strand_id
1 'polypeptide(L)' 'AGAQGTPPAPPVAPGDVQPPTSALTDKPPVHPARMVGLDLGPACTQCGGMMQRTGSCYTCSSCGNNTGCG' A
#
# COMPACT_ATOMS: atom_id res chain seq x y z
N ALA A 1 -15.10 24.49 -48.25
CA ALA A 1 -14.48 23.21 -47.91
C ALA A 1 -15.22 22.66 -46.69
N GLY A 2 -16.00 21.59 -46.85
CA GLY A 2 -16.92 21.09 -45.82
C GLY A 2 -16.26 20.07 -44.90
N ALA A 3 -16.46 20.24 -43.59
CA ALA A 3 -16.16 19.22 -42.59
C ALA A 3 -17.17 18.07 -42.75
N GLN A 4 -16.71 16.92 -43.24
CA GLN A 4 -17.52 15.71 -43.26
C GLN A 4 -17.59 15.20 -41.81
N GLY A 5 -18.74 15.41 -41.17
CA GLY A 5 -19.00 14.94 -39.81
C GLY A 5 -18.97 13.41 -39.75
N THR A 6 -18.35 12.88 -38.70
CA THR A 6 -18.30 11.45 -38.42
C THR A 6 -19.72 10.90 -38.28
N PRO A 7 -20.03 9.73 -38.90
CA PRO A 7 -21.35 9.12 -38.74
C PRO A 7 -21.63 8.78 -37.26
N PRO A 8 -22.91 8.81 -36.84
CA PRO A 8 -23.29 8.51 -35.47
C PRO A 8 -22.96 7.05 -35.13
N ALA A 9 -22.46 6.82 -33.91
CA ALA A 9 -22.19 5.48 -33.42
C ALA A 9 -23.50 4.68 -33.28
N PRO A 10 -23.45 3.34 -33.51
CA PRO A 10 -24.60 2.47 -33.33
C PRO A 10 -25.08 2.46 -31.86
N PRO A 11 -26.36 2.14 -31.61
CA PRO A 11 -26.91 2.08 -30.26
C PRO A 11 -26.25 0.97 -29.43
N VAL A 12 -25.88 1.30 -28.19
CA VAL A 12 -25.27 0.37 -27.24
C VAL A 12 -26.37 -0.55 -26.67
N ALA A 13 -26.22 -1.87 -26.82
CA ALA A 13 -27.19 -2.80 -26.26
C ALA A 13 -27.01 -2.92 -24.73
N PRO A 14 -28.05 -3.26 -23.96
CA PRO A 14 -27.96 -3.39 -22.50
C PRO A 14 -26.90 -4.38 -21.98
N GLY A 15 -26.40 -5.27 -22.85
CA GLY A 15 -25.32 -6.23 -22.53
C GLY A 15 -23.90 -5.73 -22.84
N ASP A 16 -23.74 -4.60 -23.54
CA ASP A 16 -22.44 -4.03 -23.89
C ASP A 16 -21.87 -3.09 -22.81
N VAL A 17 -22.65 -2.82 -21.76
CA VAL A 17 -22.25 -1.93 -20.66
C VAL A 17 -21.63 -2.77 -19.55
N GLN A 18 -20.31 -2.82 -19.52
CA GLN A 18 -19.57 -3.51 -18.46
C GLN A 18 -18.92 -2.50 -17.50
N PRO A 19 -18.97 -2.71 -16.17
CA PRO A 19 -18.33 -1.81 -15.22
C PRO A 19 -16.81 -1.78 -15.44
N PRO A 20 -16.13 -0.65 -15.18
CA PRO A 20 -14.69 -0.51 -15.38
C PRO A 20 -13.86 -1.53 -14.56
N THR A 21 -14.45 -2.11 -13.53
CA THR A 21 -13.83 -3.11 -12.67
C THR A 21 -13.92 -4.55 -13.20
N SER A 22 -14.66 -4.81 -14.28
CA SER A 22 -14.87 -6.16 -14.79
C SER A 22 -13.61 -6.83 -15.34
N ALA A 23 -12.58 -6.04 -15.67
CA ALA A 23 -11.27 -6.54 -16.10
C ALA A 23 -10.30 -6.84 -14.95
N LEU A 24 -10.60 -6.39 -13.73
CA LEU A 24 -9.76 -6.59 -12.53
C LEU A 24 -9.99 -7.99 -11.94
N THR A 25 -9.61 -9.02 -12.70
CA THR A 25 -9.72 -10.44 -12.31
C THR A 25 -8.40 -11.03 -11.82
N ASP A 26 -7.30 -10.27 -11.92
CA ASP A 26 -6.02 -10.68 -11.37
C ASP A 26 -6.11 -10.64 -9.83
N LYS A 27 -6.07 -11.83 -9.21
CA LYS A 27 -5.75 -11.94 -7.79
C LYS A 27 -4.24 -12.08 -7.72
N PRO A 28 -3.49 -10.99 -7.48
CA PRO A 28 -2.05 -11.07 -7.46
C PRO A 28 -1.62 -12.14 -6.45
N PRO A 29 -0.59 -12.93 -6.77
CA PRO A 29 -0.09 -13.95 -5.87
C PRO A 29 0.28 -13.29 -4.54
N VAL A 30 -0.41 -13.71 -3.47
CA VAL A 30 -0.16 -13.26 -2.11
C VAL A 30 1.18 -13.81 -1.66
N HIS A 31 2.23 -13.01 -1.86
CA HIS A 31 3.55 -13.33 -1.33
C HIS A 31 3.58 -12.95 0.15
N PRO A 32 3.92 -13.88 1.06
CA PRO A 32 4.12 -13.54 2.45
C PRO A 32 5.13 -12.40 2.57
N ALA A 33 4.78 -11.36 3.32
CA ALA A 33 5.72 -10.31 3.66
C ALA A 33 6.94 -10.96 4.32
N ARG A 34 8.12 -10.80 3.70
CA ARG A 34 9.35 -11.26 4.32
C ARG A 34 9.62 -10.36 5.52
N MET A 35 9.49 -10.90 6.73
CA MET A 35 9.91 -10.21 7.96
C MET A 35 11.43 -10.24 8.05
N VAL A 36 12.10 -9.40 7.26
CA VAL A 36 13.57 -9.26 7.25
C VAL A 36 13.92 -7.90 7.85
N GLY A 37 14.83 -7.87 8.82
CA GLY A 37 15.32 -6.61 9.38
C GLY A 37 14.37 -5.94 10.39
N LEU A 38 13.50 -6.69 11.05
CA LEU A 38 12.83 -6.20 12.26
C LEU A 38 13.86 -6.17 13.38
N ASP A 39 14.78 -5.21 13.32
CA ASP A 39 15.70 -4.86 14.40
C ASP A 39 14.92 -4.12 15.50
N LEU A 40 13.85 -4.77 15.92
CA LEU A 40 12.93 -4.27 16.92
C LEU A 40 13.48 -4.67 18.28
N GLY A 41 13.65 -3.65 19.12
CA GLY A 41 14.00 -3.82 20.51
C GLY A 41 12.79 -4.29 21.33
N PRO A 42 12.95 -4.38 22.66
CA PRO A 42 11.81 -4.58 23.55
C PRO A 42 10.75 -3.48 23.35
N ALA A 43 9.51 -3.77 23.75
CA ALA A 43 8.46 -2.75 23.77
C ALA A 43 8.88 -1.57 24.65
N CYS A 44 8.53 -0.36 24.21
CA CYS A 44 8.87 0.86 24.92
C CYS A 44 8.23 0.85 26.31
N THR A 45 9.03 1.04 27.36
CA THR A 45 8.57 1.03 28.76
C THR A 45 7.63 2.20 29.09
N GLN A 46 7.65 3.27 28.29
CA GLN A 46 6.81 4.47 28.52
C GLN A 46 5.46 4.40 27.82
N CYS A 47 5.40 3.85 26.60
CA CYS A 47 4.20 3.92 25.76
C CYS A 47 3.79 2.58 25.14
N GLY A 48 4.51 1.49 25.42
CA GLY A 48 4.24 0.16 24.85
C GLY A 48 4.53 0.02 23.35
N GLY A 49 4.90 1.13 22.68
CA GLY A 49 5.21 1.15 21.25
C GLY A 49 6.43 0.31 20.89
N MET A 50 6.50 -0.11 19.63
CA MET A 50 7.66 -0.83 19.10
C MET A 50 8.88 0.10 19.05
N MET A 51 10.03 -0.38 19.52
CA MET A 51 11.30 0.35 19.42
C MET A 51 12.12 -0.20 18.25
N GLN A 52 12.69 0.67 17.42
CA GLN A 52 13.50 0.32 16.26
C GLN A 52 14.97 0.63 16.53
N ARG A 53 15.89 -0.26 16.16
CA ARG A 53 17.33 0.01 16.28
C ARG A 53 17.72 1.17 15.37
N THR A 54 18.35 2.16 15.97
CA THR A 54 18.92 3.34 15.29
C THR A 54 20.38 3.45 15.75
N GLY A 55 21.28 2.70 15.11
CA GLY A 55 22.68 2.59 15.53
C GLY A 55 22.84 1.70 16.75
N SER A 56 23.55 2.17 17.79
CA SER A 56 23.65 1.46 19.06
C SER A 56 22.40 1.57 19.92
N CYS A 57 21.57 2.60 19.71
CA CYS A 57 20.35 2.82 20.45
C CYS A 57 19.14 2.12 19.81
N TYR A 58 18.08 1.99 20.59
CA TYR A 58 16.72 1.79 20.11
C TYR A 58 15.89 3.05 20.33
N THR A 59 15.05 3.41 19.35
CA THR A 59 14.18 4.59 19.40
C THR A 59 12.73 4.17 19.23
N CYS A 60 11.85 4.64 20.11
CA CYS A 60 10.42 4.45 19.97
C CYS A 60 9.82 5.48 19.01
N SER A 61 9.31 5.05 17.85
CA SER A 61 8.65 5.97 16.90
C SER A 61 7.35 6.58 17.43
N SER A 62 6.75 5.96 18.45
CA SER A 62 5.46 6.42 19.00
C SER A 62 5.60 7.55 20.02
N CYS A 63 6.70 7.58 20.79
CA CYS A 63 6.85 8.53 21.89
C CYS A 63 8.26 9.15 21.99
N GLY A 64 9.17 8.81 21.07
CA GLY A 64 10.50 9.41 20.98
C GLY A 64 11.53 8.93 22.01
N ASN A 65 11.14 8.06 22.94
CA ASN A 65 12.05 7.55 23.96
C ASN A 65 13.19 6.70 23.35
N ASN A 66 14.42 6.92 23.79
CA ASN A 66 15.63 6.20 23.38
C ASN A 66 16.16 5.29 24.50
N THR A 67 16.65 4.09 24.18
CA THR A 67 17.17 3.12 25.16
C THR A 67 18.29 2.27 24.56
N GLY A 68 19.15 1.68 25.40
CA GLY A 68 20.16 0.70 24.96
C GLY A 68 21.36 1.29 24.22
N CYS A 69 21.57 2.61 24.32
CA CYS A 69 22.72 3.30 23.75
C CYS A 69 24.02 2.85 24.45
N GLY A 70 24.87 2.11 23.73
CA GLY A 70 26.20 1.67 24.16
C GLY A 70 27.21 1.77 23.04
#